data_AF-A0A0G1WDU6-F1
#
_entry.id   AF-A0A0G1WDU6-F1
#
_cell.length_a   1.000
_cell.length_b   1.000
_cell.length_c   1.000
_cell.angle_alpha   90.00
_cell.angle_beta   90.00
_cell.angle_gamma   90.00
#
_symmetry.space_group_name_H-M   'P 1'
#
loop_
_entity.id
_entity.type
_entity.pdbx_description
1 polymer ?
#
loop_
_entity_poly.entity_id
_entity_poly.type
_entity_poly.pdbx_seq_one_letter_code
_entity_poly.pdbx_strand_id
1 'polypeptide(L)' 'MKVNTAQKLKVLDEKLSLAEEKYRQRLSKFRGVPHESAQGELSYSDLKVWEDHVETIKQEIESLKKTKK' A
#
# COMPACT_ATOMS: atom_id res chain seq x y z
N MET A 1 4.31 26.46 -9.10
CA MET A 1 5.40 25.60 -8.58
C MET A 1 5.50 24.36 -9.45
N LYS A 2 6.60 24.16 -10.20
CA LYS A 2 6.81 22.91 -10.96
C LYS A 2 7.11 21.81 -9.94
N VAL A 3 6.13 20.96 -9.64
CA VAL A 3 6.37 19.77 -8.84
C VAL A 3 7.40 18.94 -9.59
N ASN A 4 8.60 18.81 -9.02
CA ASN A 4 9.67 18.04 -9.65
C ASN A 4 9.24 16.57 -9.63
N THR A 5 8.83 16.05 -10.77
CA THR A 5 8.35 14.68 -10.93
C THR A 5 9.35 13.65 -10.40
N ALA A 6 10.65 13.94 -10.46
CA ALA A 6 11.67 13.06 -9.89
C ALA A 6 11.63 13.04 -8.35
N GLN A 7 11.43 14.20 -7.70
CA GLN A 7 11.25 14.26 -6.26
C GLN A 7 9.94 13.59 -5.83
N LYS A 8 8.85 13.77 -6.60
CA LYS A 8 7.57 13.11 -6.32
C LYS A 8 7.68 11.59 -6.43
N LEU A 9 8.36 11.08 -7.46
CA LEU A 9 8.63 9.64 -7.62
C LEU A 9 9.44 9.08 -6.46
N LYS A 10 10.49 9.79 -6.02
CA LYS A 10 11.29 9.37 -4.86
C LYS A 10 10.43 9.25 -3.59
N VAL A 11 9.62 10.27 -3.31
CA VAL A 11 8.70 10.27 -2.15
C VAL A 11 7.69 9.13 -2.23
N LEU A 12 7.15 8.84 -3.43
CA LEU A 12 6.22 7.74 -3.62
C LEU A 12 6.88 6.37 -3.45
N ASP A 13 8.14 6.22 -3.88
CA ASP A 13 8.92 4.99 -3.70
C ASP A 13 9.24 4.70 -2.22
N GLU A 14 9.60 5.75 -1.47
CA GLU A 14 9.78 5.67 -0.01
C GLU A 14 8.46 5.30 0.70
N LYS A 15 7.34 5.94 0.30
CA LYS A 15 6.01 5.59 0.83
C LYS A 15 5.60 4.17 0.48
N LEU A 16 5.90 3.71 -0.72
CA LEU A 16 5.61 2.36 -1.17
C LEU A 16 6.35 1.35 -0.29
N SER A 17 7.65 1.56 -0.07
CA SER A 17 8.48 0.68 0.76
C SER A 17 7.92 0.57 2.19
N LEU A 18 7.55 1.69 2.81
CA LEU A 18 6.95 1.71 4.14
C LEU A 18 5.57 1.03 4.19
N ALA A 19 4.73 1.25 3.17
CA ALA A 19 3.41 0.62 3.07
C ALA A 19 3.51 -0.89 2.87
N GLU A 20 4.44 -1.34 2.01
CA GLU A 20 4.70 -2.76 1.78
C GLU A 20 5.25 -3.45 3.02
N GLU A 21 6.14 -2.80 3.78
CA GLU A 21 6.63 -3.34 5.05
C GLU A 21 5.48 -3.54 6.05
N LYS A 22 4.61 -2.53 6.21
CA LYS A 22 3.43 -2.62 7.10
C LYS A 22 2.45 -3.69 6.65
N TYR A 23 2.19 -3.80 5.34
CA TYR A 23 1.35 -4.85 4.78
C TYR A 23 1.93 -6.23 5.08
N ARG A 24 3.23 -6.47 4.81
CA ARG A 24 3.89 -7.75 5.09
C ARG A 24 3.87 -8.11 6.56
N GLN A 25 4.08 -7.14 7.46
CA GLN A 25 4.00 -7.37 8.90
C GLN A 25 2.59 -7.80 9.33
N ARG A 26 1.54 -7.16 8.79
CA ARG A 26 0.15 -7.54 9.08
C ARG A 26 -0.19 -8.90 8.49
N LEU A 27 0.21 -9.16 7.25
CA LEU A 27 0.01 -10.44 6.57
C LEU A 27 0.70 -11.59 7.32
N SER A 28 1.93 -11.39 7.80
CA SER A 28 2.66 -12.39 8.60
C SER A 28 1.96 -12.73 9.92
N LYS A 29 1.16 -11.80 10.46
CA LYS A 29 0.40 -11.99 11.71
C LYS A 29 -1.02 -12.50 11.46
N PHE A 30 -1.52 -12.35 10.24
CA PHE A 30 -2.87 -12.75 9.86
C PHE A 30 -2.94 -14.27 9.65
N ARG A 31 -3.74 -14.95 10.47
CA ARG A 31 -3.91 -16.42 10.43
C ARG A 31 -5.26 -16.86 9.86
N GLY A 32 -5.91 -15.98 9.08
CA GLY A 32 -7.28 -16.17 8.64
C GLY A 32 -8.30 -15.59 9.62
N VAL A 33 -9.56 -15.59 9.20
CA VAL A 33 -10.70 -15.16 10.02
C VAL A 33 -11.36 -16.42 10.60
N PRO A 34 -11.28 -16.65 11.93
CA PRO A 34 -12.10 -17.69 12.54
C PRO A 34 -13.59 -17.34 12.38
N HIS A 35 -14.43 -18.34 12.16
CA HIS A 35 -15.88 -18.13 12.06
C HIS A 35 -16.40 -17.38 13.29
N GLU A 36 -17.29 -16.40 13.04
CA GLU A 36 -17.96 -15.57 14.05
C GLU A 36 -17.03 -14.70 14.92
N SER A 37 -15.80 -14.45 14.46
CA SER A 37 -14.86 -13.59 15.17
C SER A 37 -14.80 -12.19 14.57
N ALA A 38 -15.48 -11.23 15.19
CA ALA A 38 -15.44 -9.81 14.81
C ALA A 38 -14.00 -9.27 14.70
N GLN A 39 -13.09 -9.75 15.55
CA GLN A 39 -11.67 -9.39 15.50
C GLN A 39 -10.96 -9.88 14.22
N GLY A 40 -11.36 -11.05 13.71
CA GLY A 40 -10.80 -11.60 12.46
C GLY A 40 -11.27 -10.80 11.25
N GLU A 41 -12.55 -10.43 11.22
CA GLU A 41 -13.13 -9.58 10.17
C GLU A 41 -12.49 -8.18 10.14
N LEU A 42 -12.26 -7.58 11.31
CA LEU A 42 -11.52 -6.33 11.41
C LEU A 42 -10.09 -6.48 10.90
N SER A 43 -9.39 -7.53 11.31
CA SER A 43 -8.00 -7.78 10.89
C SER A 43 -7.89 -8.01 9.37
N TYR A 44 -8.88 -8.66 8.78
CA TYR A 44 -8.96 -8.87 7.32
C TYR A 44 -9.25 -7.56 6.58
N SER A 45 -10.19 -6.76 7.08
CA SER A 45 -10.52 -5.44 6.52
C SER A 45 -9.31 -4.51 6.57
N ASP A 46 -8.62 -4.49 7.70
CA ASP A 46 -7.35 -3.79 7.90
C ASP A 46 -6.30 -4.23 6.87
N LEU A 47 -6.16 -5.54 6.65
CA LEU A 47 -5.20 -6.07 5.68
C LEU A 47 -5.55 -5.63 4.25
N LYS A 48 -6.83 -5.63 3.89
CA LYS A 48 -7.32 -5.14 2.60
C LYS A 48 -7.09 -3.66 2.38
N VAL A 49 -7.23 -2.83 3.41
CA VAL A 49 -6.90 -1.39 3.31
C VAL A 49 -5.41 -1.19 3.00
N TRP A 50 -4.51 -1.97 3.61
CA TRP A 50 -3.08 -1.86 3.28
C TRP A 50 -2.74 -2.40 1.90
N GLU A 51 -3.41 -3.47 1.45
CA GLU A 51 -3.28 -3.99 0.09
C GLU A 51 -3.65 -2.93 -0.94
N ASP A 52 -4.83 -2.31 -0.78
CA ASP A 52 -5.33 -1.25 -1.65
C ASP A 52 -4.43 0.00 -1.62
N HIS A 53 -3.93 0.37 -0.44
CA HIS A 53 -3.00 1.48 -0.29
C HIS A 53 -1.70 1.26 -1.08
N VAL A 54 -1.11 0.06 -0.99
CA VAL A 54 0.08 -0.32 -1.75
C VAL A 54 -0.21 -0.29 -3.25
N GLU A 55 -1.35 -0.83 -3.67
CA GLU A 55 -1.74 -0.85 -5.09
C GLU A 55 -1.92 0.57 -5.65
N THR A 56 -2.61 1.44 -4.93
CA THR A 56 -2.82 2.84 -5.31
C THR A 56 -1.50 3.58 -5.50
N ILE A 57 -0.53 3.39 -4.58
CA ILE A 57 0.80 4.01 -4.73
C ILE A 57 1.53 3.47 -5.97
N LYS A 58 1.46 2.16 -6.24
CA LYS A 58 2.05 1.56 -7.45
C LYS A 58 1.44 2.14 -8.72
N GLN A 59 0.12 2.28 -8.76
CA GLN A 59 -0.60 2.89 -9.89
C GLN A 59 -0.22 4.36 -10.09
N GLU A 60 -0.05 5.13 -9.00
CA GLU A 60 0.40 6.52 -9.10
C GLU A 60 1.84 6.61 -9.65
N ILE A 61 2.75 5.76 -9.18
CA ILE A 61 4.12 5.68 -9.70
C ILE A 61 4.11 5.32 -11.19
N GLU A 62 3.32 4.32 -11.59
CA GLU A 62 3.21 3.90 -12.99
C GLU A 62 2.67 5.03 -13.88
N SER A 63 1.62 5.70 -13.42
CA SER A 63 1.02 6.84 -14.13
C SER A 63 2.04 7.96 -14.32
N LEU A 64 2.80 8.31 -13.26
CA LEU A 64 3.86 9.32 -13.33
C LEU A 64 5.01 8.91 -14.26
N LYS A 65 5.34 7.62 -14.33
CA LYS A 65 6.34 7.10 -15.28
C LYS A 65 5.84 7.18 -16.72
N LYS A 66 4.56 6.85 -16.97
CA LYS A 66 3.91 6.94 -18.29
C LYS A 66 3.83 8.37 -18.80
N THR A 67 3.45 9.33 -17.96
CA THR A 67 3.39 10.76 -18.33
C THR A 67 4.77 11.36 -18.68
N LYS A 68 5.87 10.70 -18.28
CA LYS A 68 7.24 11.14 -18.57
C LYS A 68 7.81 10.58 -19.87
N LYS A 69 7.12 9.62 -20.51
CA LYS A 69 7.51 8.95 -21.75
C LYS A 69 6.85 9.62 -22.94
#